data_AF-A0A9D8BA99-F1
#
_entry.id   AF-A0A9D8BA99-F1
#
_cell.length_a   1.000
_cell.length_b   1.000
_cell.length_c   1.000
_cell.angle_alpha   90.00
_cell.angle_beta   90.00
_cell.angle_gamma   90.00
#
_symmetry.space_group_name_H-M   'P 1'
#
loop_
_entity.id
_entity.type
_entity.pdbx_description
1 polymer ?
#
loop_
_entity_poly.entity_id
_entity_poly.type
_entity_poly.pdbx_seq_one_letter_code
_entity_poly.pdbx_strand_id
1 'polypeptide(L)'
;ARWGSHGLYAIIALAPSSPQEMFDLAIKAFNLSERYRTPVFIMADESVGHMSEKVVIPSPEEIAVFPRRKPAVPPGKYKPFQPDADLVPPMASAGEGYNFHVTGLTHDEKGYPVMTAEAQHKLVKRLLDKIDLNKDEIIELEEDGIKGAEVVVCSYGISARVAKLAIKSAREEGVKVGLLRLITVWPFPDRRIRELAGKIKAFVVPELNAGQIALEVERCAGGAAQTILVPHMGGAVHEPRTILEAIRKAAR
;
A
#
# COMPACT_ATOMS: atom_id res chain seq x y z
N ALA A 1 16.03 6.68 11.16
CA ALA A 1 15.12 7.41 10.24
C ALA A 1 13.74 6.78 10.31
N ARG A 2 12.66 7.58 10.36
CA ARG A 2 11.26 7.12 10.59
C ARG A 2 10.72 6.11 9.57
N TRP A 3 11.30 6.09 8.36
CA TRP A 3 10.80 5.32 7.21
C TRP A 3 11.58 4.03 6.90
N GLY A 4 12.57 3.68 7.73
CA GLY A 4 13.32 2.43 7.64
C GLY A 4 14.57 2.47 6.74
N SER A 5 14.66 3.37 5.77
CA SER A 5 15.86 3.55 4.92
C SER A 5 16.24 5.03 4.75
N HIS A 6 17.45 5.26 4.21
CA HIS A 6 17.92 6.55 3.73
C HIS A 6 17.59 6.73 2.25
N GLY A 7 17.68 7.98 1.76
CA GLY A 7 17.40 8.29 0.36
C GLY A 7 15.92 8.37 0.02
N LEU A 8 15.64 8.58 -1.27
CA LEU A 8 14.29 8.71 -1.80
C LEU A 8 13.92 7.42 -2.54
N TYR A 9 12.82 6.81 -2.14
CA TYR A 9 12.32 5.59 -2.75
C TYR A 9 10.81 5.51 -2.60
N ALA A 10 10.17 4.81 -3.54
CA ALA A 10 8.77 4.44 -3.48
C ALA A 10 8.66 2.93 -3.32
N ILE A 11 7.76 2.49 -2.44
CA ILE A 11 7.47 1.07 -2.19
C ILE A 11 6.02 0.78 -2.49
N ILE A 12 5.71 -0.50 -2.61
CA ILE A 12 4.34 -0.98 -2.54
C ILE A 12 4.21 -1.80 -1.25
N ALA A 13 3.17 -1.54 -0.45
CA ALA A 13 2.91 -2.26 0.79
C ALA A 13 1.42 -2.65 0.85
N LEU A 14 1.16 -3.95 0.97
CA LEU A 14 -0.17 -4.55 1.04
C LEU A 14 -0.45 -5.02 2.48
N ALA A 15 -1.67 -4.85 2.98
CA ALA A 15 -2.04 -5.18 4.36
C ALA A 15 -3.19 -6.21 4.40
N PRO A 16 -2.88 -7.51 4.46
CA PRO A 16 -3.89 -8.57 4.53
C PRO A 16 -4.64 -8.54 5.87
N SER A 17 -5.93 -8.89 5.83
CA SER A 17 -6.82 -8.95 7.01
C SER A 17 -7.39 -10.34 7.30
N SER A 18 -6.97 -11.36 6.55
CA SER A 18 -7.40 -12.75 6.68
C SER A 18 -6.38 -13.73 6.08
N PRO A 19 -6.43 -15.03 6.44
CA PRO A 19 -5.66 -16.08 5.75
C PRO A 19 -5.94 -16.18 4.25
N GLN A 20 -7.18 -15.90 3.80
CA GLN A 20 -7.49 -15.86 2.37
C GLN A 20 -6.73 -14.72 1.68
N GLU A 21 -6.74 -13.52 2.25
CA GLU A 21 -5.99 -12.37 1.71
C GLU A 21 -4.47 -12.59 1.79
N MET A 22 -3.96 -13.32 2.77
CA MET A 22 -2.55 -13.70 2.80
C MET A 22 -2.14 -14.48 1.54
N PHE A 23 -2.99 -15.41 1.09
CA PHE A 23 -2.77 -16.15 -0.15
C PHE A 23 -2.88 -15.23 -1.39
N ASP A 24 -3.99 -14.49 -1.51
CA ASP A 24 -4.28 -13.68 -2.70
C ASP A 24 -3.28 -12.52 -2.86
N LEU A 25 -2.96 -11.82 -1.77
CA LEU A 25 -2.04 -10.69 -1.79
C LEU A 25 -0.57 -11.13 -1.93
N ALA A 26 -0.22 -12.37 -1.60
CA ALA A 26 1.11 -12.91 -1.89
C ALA A 26 1.34 -13.02 -3.40
N ILE A 27 0.39 -13.62 -4.13
CA ILE A 27 0.44 -13.68 -5.61
C ILE A 27 0.51 -12.27 -6.19
N LYS A 28 -0.36 -11.37 -5.71
CA LYS A 28 -0.37 -9.97 -6.14
C LYS A 28 0.96 -9.27 -5.87
N ALA A 29 1.59 -9.50 -4.72
CA ALA A 29 2.87 -8.89 -4.38
C ALA A 29 3.99 -9.30 -5.35
N PHE A 30 4.07 -10.58 -5.74
CA PHE A 30 5.00 -11.03 -6.77
C PHE A 30 4.72 -10.40 -8.13
N ASN A 31 3.45 -10.34 -8.54
CA ASN A 31 3.08 -9.70 -9.80
C ASN A 31 3.44 -8.21 -9.83
N LEU A 32 3.19 -7.47 -8.75
CA LEU A 32 3.55 -6.06 -8.62
C LEU A 32 5.07 -5.86 -8.59
N SER A 33 5.80 -6.76 -7.93
CA SER A 33 7.27 -6.74 -7.87
C SER A 33 7.87 -6.92 -9.26
N GLU A 34 7.40 -7.89 -10.03
CA GLU A 34 7.83 -8.11 -11.42
C GLU A 34 7.40 -6.96 -12.34
N ARG A 35 6.16 -6.45 -12.18
CA ARG A 35 5.62 -5.38 -13.02
C ARG A 35 6.35 -4.04 -12.83
N TYR A 36 6.62 -3.65 -11.59
CA TYR A 36 7.21 -2.34 -11.27
C TYR A 36 8.69 -2.39 -10.94
N ARG A 37 9.29 -3.59 -10.91
CA ARG A 37 10.69 -3.85 -10.54
C ARG A 37 11.08 -3.09 -9.26
N THR A 38 10.27 -3.28 -8.21
CA THR A 38 10.39 -2.57 -6.93
C THR A 38 10.10 -3.51 -5.76
N PRO A 39 10.67 -3.30 -4.57
CA PRO A 39 10.30 -4.07 -3.39
C PRO A 39 8.81 -3.92 -3.06
N VAL A 40 8.12 -5.04 -2.89
CA VAL A 40 6.72 -5.09 -2.45
C VAL A 40 6.66 -5.80 -1.11
N PHE A 41 6.00 -5.17 -0.13
CA PHE A 41 5.89 -5.67 1.23
C PHE A 41 4.48 -6.19 1.50
N ILE A 42 4.40 -7.33 2.18
CA ILE A 42 3.15 -7.83 2.77
C ILE A 42 3.25 -7.54 4.27
N MET A 43 2.50 -6.53 4.70
CA MET A 43 2.46 -6.01 6.06
C MET A 43 1.39 -6.75 6.87
N ALA A 44 1.64 -8.03 7.12
CA ALA A 44 0.79 -8.86 7.99
C ALA A 44 1.04 -8.56 9.47
N ASP A 45 0.10 -8.98 10.32
CA ASP A 45 0.21 -8.96 11.77
C ASP A 45 0.17 -10.38 12.35
N GLU A 46 0.62 -10.53 13.59
CA GLU A 46 0.66 -11.83 14.27
C GLU A 46 -0.73 -12.47 14.39
N SER A 47 -1.77 -11.65 14.59
CA SER A 47 -3.13 -12.17 14.77
C SER A 47 -3.65 -12.81 13.48
N VAL A 48 -3.41 -12.19 12.32
CA VAL A 48 -3.68 -12.83 11.01
C VAL A 48 -2.77 -14.03 10.78
N GLY A 49 -1.48 -13.93 11.13
CA GLY A 49 -0.50 -15.01 10.95
C GLY A 49 -0.81 -16.28 11.75
N HIS A 50 -1.47 -16.14 12.91
CA HIS A 50 -1.89 -17.26 13.76
C HIS A 50 -3.36 -17.68 13.54
N MET A 51 -4.10 -16.95 12.70
CA MET A 51 -5.49 -17.24 12.40
C MET A 51 -5.62 -18.48 11.51
N SER A 52 -6.60 -19.34 11.81
CA SER A 52 -6.98 -20.47 10.96
C SER A 52 -8.37 -20.25 10.39
N GLU A 53 -8.47 -20.15 9.06
CA GLU A 53 -9.72 -20.06 8.32
C GLU A 53 -9.66 -20.98 7.09
N LYS A 54 -10.83 -21.31 6.52
CA LYS A 54 -10.88 -22.01 5.23
C LYS A 54 -10.31 -21.08 4.15
N VAL A 55 -9.30 -21.54 3.43
CA VAL A 55 -8.73 -20.85 2.26
C VAL A 55 -9.15 -21.60 1.01
N VAL A 56 -9.63 -20.86 0.01
CA VAL A 56 -9.93 -21.38 -1.33
C VAL A 56 -8.69 -21.16 -2.18
N ILE A 57 -8.07 -22.25 -2.59
CA ILE A 57 -6.91 -22.24 -3.49
C ILE A 57 -7.42 -22.61 -4.88
N PRO A 58 -7.35 -21.69 -5.86
CA PRO A 58 -7.74 -21.98 -7.23
C PRO A 58 -6.74 -22.93 -7.89
N SER A 59 -7.12 -23.49 -9.04
CA SER A 59 -6.19 -24.28 -9.85
C SER A 59 -5.03 -23.42 -10.38
N PRO A 60 -3.83 -23.98 -10.63
CA PRO A 60 -2.69 -23.21 -11.13
C PRO A 60 -2.97 -22.37 -12.38
N GLU A 61 -3.86 -22.84 -13.25
CA GLU A 61 -4.24 -22.19 -14.50
C GLU A 61 -5.12 -20.94 -14.28
N GLU A 62 -5.81 -20.87 -13.14
CA GLU A 62 -6.64 -19.74 -12.73
C GLU A 62 -5.82 -18.66 -12.00
N ILE A 63 -4.57 -18.96 -11.62
CA ILE A 63 -3.68 -18.01 -10.95
C ILE A 63 -3.07 -17.07 -12.00
N ALA A 64 -3.50 -15.81 -11.99
CA ALA A 64 -2.92 -14.78 -12.83
C ALA A 64 -1.47 -14.49 -12.42
N VAL A 65 -0.51 -14.74 -13.33
CA VAL A 65 0.91 -14.45 -13.12
C VAL A 65 1.36 -13.38 -14.11
N PHE A 66 1.99 -12.32 -13.59
CA PHE A 66 2.65 -11.32 -14.42
C PHE A 66 4.07 -11.81 -14.75
N PRO A 67 4.37 -12.13 -16.03
CA PRO A 67 5.70 -12.61 -16.38
C PRO A 67 6.72 -11.47 -16.33
N ARG A 68 7.95 -11.79 -15.90
CA ARG A 68 9.07 -10.86 -15.95
C ARG A 68 9.25 -10.31 -17.36
N ARG A 69 9.26 -8.98 -17.51
CA ARG A 69 9.57 -8.35 -18.80
C ARG A 69 11.01 -8.65 -19.20
N LYS A 70 11.20 -9.31 -20.34
CA LYS A 70 12.53 -9.65 -20.88
C LYS A 70 13.02 -8.62 -21.88
N PRO A 71 14.34 -8.46 -22.07
CA PRO A 71 14.87 -7.59 -23.12
C PRO A 71 14.44 -8.08 -24.51
N ALA A 72 13.98 -7.16 -25.36
CA ALA A 72 13.64 -7.45 -26.76
C ALA A 72 14.80 -7.20 -27.74
N VAL A 73 15.97 -6.82 -27.22
CA VAL A 73 17.16 -6.48 -28.02
C VAL A 73 18.26 -7.53 -27.84
N PRO A 74 19.15 -7.74 -28.82
CA PRO A 74 20.28 -8.65 -28.67
C PRO A 74 21.22 -8.24 -27.51
N PRO A 75 21.97 -9.18 -26.91
CA PRO A 75 22.83 -8.92 -25.76
C PRO A 75 23.74 -7.70 -25.86
N GLY A 76 24.36 -7.45 -27.01
CA GLY A 76 25.26 -6.31 -27.22
C GLY A 76 24.59 -4.93 -27.23
N LYS A 77 23.25 -4.86 -27.30
CA LYS A 77 22.47 -3.60 -27.31
C LYS A 77 21.69 -3.38 -26.02
N TYR A 78 21.72 -4.33 -25.09
CA TYR A 78 20.94 -4.27 -23.86
C TYR A 78 21.46 -3.18 -22.92
N LYS A 79 20.53 -2.38 -22.38
CA LYS A 79 20.77 -1.36 -21.35
C LYS A 79 19.86 -1.66 -20.16
N PRO A 80 20.38 -2.21 -19.03
CA PRO A 80 19.58 -2.73 -17.92
C PRO A 80 18.70 -1.72 -17.19
N PHE A 81 18.96 -0.41 -17.35
CA PHE A 81 18.21 0.66 -16.69
C PHE A 81 17.58 1.63 -17.68
N GLN A 82 17.60 1.33 -18.98
CA GLN A 82 16.84 2.06 -19.99
C GLN A 82 15.35 1.72 -19.83
N PRO A 83 14.50 2.66 -19.40
CA PRO A 83 13.08 2.38 -19.23
C PRO A 83 12.33 2.30 -20.56
N ASP A 84 11.21 1.58 -20.55
CA ASP A 84 10.16 1.69 -21.55
C ASP A 84 9.23 2.90 -21.23
N ALA A 85 8.11 3.03 -21.96
CA ALA A 85 7.16 4.12 -21.80
C ALA A 85 6.55 4.23 -20.39
N ASP A 86 6.46 3.11 -19.66
CA ASP A 86 5.95 3.04 -18.29
C ASP A 86 7.02 3.23 -17.22
N LEU A 87 8.22 3.70 -17.60
CA LEU A 87 9.36 3.97 -16.72
C LEU A 87 10.02 2.73 -16.09
N VAL A 88 9.56 1.53 -16.45
CA VAL A 88 10.09 0.25 -15.98
C VAL A 88 11.00 -0.36 -17.05
N PRO A 89 12.30 -0.56 -16.76
CA PRO A 89 13.21 -1.24 -17.69
C PRO A 89 13.00 -2.77 -17.70
N PRO A 90 13.09 -3.43 -18.87
CA PRO A 90 13.12 -4.89 -18.94
C PRO A 90 14.31 -5.48 -18.16
N MET A 91 14.19 -6.73 -17.72
CA MET A 91 15.17 -7.38 -16.85
C MET A 91 15.61 -8.74 -17.43
N ALA A 92 16.86 -8.79 -17.88
CA ALA A 92 17.54 -10.03 -18.23
C ALA A 92 17.72 -10.94 -17.00
N SER A 93 17.72 -12.26 -17.20
CA SER A 93 18.18 -13.22 -16.19
C SER A 93 19.67 -13.52 -16.37
N ALA A 94 20.35 -13.83 -15.26
CA ALA A 94 21.70 -14.37 -15.30
C ALA A 94 21.72 -15.69 -16.10
N GLY A 95 22.74 -15.87 -16.94
CA GLY A 95 22.88 -17.05 -17.80
C GLY A 95 22.26 -16.92 -19.20
N GLU A 96 21.51 -15.85 -19.49
CA GLU A 96 20.90 -15.63 -20.82
C GLU A 96 21.84 -14.94 -21.83
N GLY A 97 23.14 -14.83 -21.53
CA GLY A 97 24.13 -14.19 -22.39
C GLY A 97 24.15 -12.66 -22.36
N TYR A 98 23.27 -12.02 -21.58
CA TYR A 98 23.28 -10.58 -21.34
C TYR A 98 24.33 -10.20 -20.29
N ASN A 99 25.28 -9.35 -20.67
CA ASN A 99 26.28 -8.82 -19.74
C ASN A 99 25.82 -7.44 -19.25
N PHE A 100 25.66 -7.28 -17.94
CA PHE A 100 25.23 -6.01 -17.35
C PHE A 100 25.81 -5.83 -15.95
N HIS A 101 25.96 -4.58 -15.54
CA HIS A 101 26.43 -4.20 -14.20
C HIS A 101 25.25 -3.70 -13.36
N VAL A 102 25.18 -4.14 -12.10
CA VAL A 102 24.20 -3.66 -11.12
C VAL A 102 24.94 -3.08 -9.95
N THR A 103 24.57 -1.85 -9.56
CA THR A 103 25.21 -1.11 -8.48
C THR A 103 24.18 -0.32 -7.68
N GLY A 104 24.49 -0.06 -6.40
CA GLY A 104 23.73 0.85 -5.55
C GLY A 104 24.09 2.33 -5.74
N LEU A 105 25.15 2.63 -6.50
CA LEU A 105 25.55 4.01 -6.83
C LEU A 105 24.59 4.62 -7.85
N THR A 106 24.57 5.95 -7.93
CA THR A 106 23.98 6.67 -9.07
C THR A 106 24.61 6.19 -10.37
N HIS A 107 23.79 5.85 -11.37
CA HIS A 107 24.26 5.24 -12.62
C HIS A 107 23.48 5.68 -13.87
N ASP A 108 24.11 5.49 -15.03
CA ASP A 108 23.48 5.64 -16.34
C ASP A 108 22.61 4.42 -16.73
N GLU A 109 22.02 4.43 -17.93
CA GLU A 109 21.15 3.34 -18.39
C GLU A 109 21.88 2.00 -18.58
N LYS A 110 23.21 2.01 -18.65
CA LYS A 110 24.05 0.81 -18.73
C LYS A 110 24.42 0.26 -17.35
N GLY A 111 24.19 1.03 -16.29
CA GLY A 111 24.54 0.69 -14.92
C GLY A 111 25.88 1.23 -14.47
N TYR A 112 26.59 2.01 -15.30
CA TYR A 112 27.89 2.56 -14.93
C TYR A 112 27.72 3.79 -14.04
N PRO A 113 28.54 3.92 -12.97
CA PRO A 113 28.41 5.04 -12.04
C PRO A 113 28.56 6.41 -12.71
N VAL A 114 27.66 7.35 -12.39
CA VAL A 114 27.71 8.75 -12.82
C VAL A 114 27.40 9.65 -11.63
N MET A 115 28.39 10.45 -11.19
CA MET A 115 28.33 11.17 -9.91
C MET A 115 27.84 12.62 -10.04
N THR A 116 27.05 12.94 -11.06
CA THR A 116 26.49 14.30 -11.25
C THR A 116 25.11 14.42 -10.63
N ALA A 117 24.76 15.65 -10.19
CA ALA A 117 23.44 15.94 -9.65
C ALA A 117 22.32 15.69 -10.68
N GLU A 118 22.59 15.96 -11.97
CA GLU A 118 21.65 15.71 -13.06
C GLU A 118 21.35 14.22 -13.23
N ALA A 119 22.39 13.37 -13.23
CA ALA A 119 22.21 11.92 -13.32
C ALA A 119 21.42 11.38 -12.11
N GLN A 120 21.73 11.88 -10.91
CA GLN A 120 21.01 11.53 -9.69
C GLN A 120 19.54 11.93 -9.78
N HIS A 121 19.25 13.17 -10.19
CA HIS A 121 17.88 13.65 -10.33
C HIS A 121 17.10 12.80 -11.34
N LYS A 122 17.66 12.54 -12.53
CA LYS A 122 17.03 11.72 -13.57
C LYS A 122 16.73 10.29 -13.07
N LEU A 123 17.71 9.64 -12.46
CA LEU A 123 17.59 8.26 -11.98
C LEU A 123 16.54 8.17 -10.85
N VAL A 124 16.66 8.99 -9.82
CA VAL A 124 15.77 8.95 -8.65
C VAL A 124 14.36 9.37 -9.03
N LYS A 125 14.19 10.42 -9.85
CA LYS A 125 12.87 10.84 -10.32
C LYS A 125 12.14 9.72 -11.04
N ARG A 126 12.81 8.99 -11.95
CA ARG A 126 12.23 7.81 -12.62
C ARG A 126 11.80 6.73 -11.61
N LEU A 127 12.62 6.45 -10.59
CA LEU A 127 12.32 5.43 -9.58
C LEU A 127 11.10 5.78 -8.72
N LEU A 128 10.84 7.07 -8.49
CA LEU A 128 9.64 7.57 -7.81
C LEU A 128 8.43 7.57 -8.75
N ASP A 129 8.58 8.20 -9.92
CA ASP A 129 7.50 8.40 -10.90
C ASP A 129 6.89 7.07 -11.38
N LYS A 130 7.68 6.00 -11.50
CA LYS A 130 7.14 4.68 -11.89
C LYS A 130 6.04 4.17 -10.92
N ILE A 131 6.06 4.61 -9.66
CA ILE A 131 5.03 4.28 -8.66
C ILE A 131 4.01 5.41 -8.57
N ASP A 132 4.47 6.66 -8.49
CA ASP A 132 3.59 7.81 -8.30
C ASP A 132 2.61 8.03 -9.47
N LEU A 133 3.06 7.82 -10.71
CA LEU A 133 2.21 7.94 -11.90
C LEU A 133 1.27 6.76 -12.09
N ASN A 134 1.53 5.63 -11.43
CA ASN A 134 0.73 4.41 -11.52
C ASN A 134 -0.07 4.13 -10.23
N LYS A 135 -0.21 5.13 -9.34
CA LYS A 135 -0.94 4.99 -8.07
C LYS A 135 -2.35 4.44 -8.25
N ASP A 136 -3.09 4.96 -9.23
CA ASP A 136 -4.49 4.57 -9.47
C ASP A 136 -4.62 3.08 -9.87
N GLU A 137 -3.57 2.46 -10.43
CA GLU A 137 -3.54 1.02 -10.73
C GLU A 137 -3.05 0.15 -9.56
N ILE A 138 -2.23 0.72 -8.67
CA ILE A 138 -1.60 0.00 -7.55
C ILE A 138 -2.50 0.02 -6.31
N ILE A 139 -3.19 1.14 -6.07
CA ILE A 139 -3.98 1.38 -4.88
C ILE A 139 -5.26 0.56 -4.96
N GLU A 140 -5.42 -0.35 -4.01
CA GLU A 140 -6.67 -1.07 -3.79
C GLU A 140 -7.24 -0.69 -2.42
N LEU A 141 -8.54 -0.42 -2.40
CA LEU A 141 -9.30 0.02 -1.24
C LEU A 141 -10.60 -0.78 -1.19
N GLU A 142 -11.02 -1.18 0.00
CA GLU A 142 -12.38 -1.67 0.24
C GLU A 142 -13.19 -0.56 0.89
N GLU A 143 -14.35 -0.25 0.31
CA GLU A 143 -15.28 0.75 0.82
C GLU A 143 -16.62 0.13 1.18
N ASP A 144 -17.13 0.46 2.36
CA ASP A 144 -18.47 0.04 2.78
C ASP A 144 -19.22 1.20 3.45
N GLY A 145 -20.43 1.50 2.99
CA GLY A 145 -21.28 2.54 3.56
C GLY A 145 -20.69 3.96 3.54
N ILE A 146 -19.79 4.27 2.61
CA ILE A 146 -19.16 5.60 2.49
C ILE A 146 -20.14 6.69 2.03
N LYS A 147 -21.07 6.34 1.12
CA LYS A 147 -22.01 7.32 0.56
C LYS A 147 -22.96 7.83 1.65
N GLY A 148 -22.85 9.13 1.96
CA GLY A 148 -23.68 9.78 2.99
C GLY A 148 -23.18 9.57 4.42
N ALA A 149 -21.99 8.99 4.60
CA ALA A 149 -21.35 8.89 5.91
C ALA A 149 -20.97 10.29 6.44
N GLU A 150 -21.16 10.50 7.74
CA GLU A 150 -20.64 11.66 8.47
C GLU A 150 -19.30 11.36 9.15
N VAL A 151 -19.04 10.09 9.44
CA VAL A 151 -17.76 9.60 9.99
C VAL A 151 -17.26 8.45 9.12
N VAL A 152 -15.96 8.42 8.84
CA VAL A 152 -15.33 7.28 8.13
C VAL A 152 -14.29 6.63 9.02
N VAL A 153 -14.43 5.34 9.25
CA VAL A 153 -13.36 4.56 9.87
C VAL A 153 -12.34 4.20 8.79
N CYS A 154 -11.12 4.71 8.91
CA CYS A 154 -10.01 4.39 8.01
C CYS A 154 -9.08 3.39 8.71
N SER A 155 -8.96 2.17 8.22
CA SER A 155 -8.16 1.12 8.87
C SER A 155 -7.56 0.12 7.88
N TYR A 156 -6.76 -0.81 8.36
CA TYR A 156 -6.04 -1.81 7.56
C TYR A 156 -5.69 -3.02 8.43
N GLY A 157 -5.27 -4.14 7.79
CA GLY A 157 -4.90 -5.37 8.49
C GLY A 157 -6.00 -5.89 9.44
N ILE A 158 -5.61 -6.52 10.55
CA ILE A 158 -6.55 -7.02 11.56
C ILE A 158 -7.45 -5.93 12.18
N SER A 159 -6.95 -4.69 12.29
CA SER A 159 -7.71 -3.58 12.89
C SER A 159 -8.99 -3.28 12.08
N ALA A 160 -8.92 -3.41 10.75
CA ALA A 160 -10.09 -3.24 9.89
C ALA A 160 -11.15 -4.31 10.12
N ARG A 161 -10.75 -5.55 10.40
CA ARG A 161 -11.67 -6.66 10.70
C ARG A 161 -12.41 -6.41 12.02
N VAL A 162 -11.70 -5.97 13.06
CA VAL A 162 -12.32 -5.60 14.35
C VAL A 162 -13.27 -4.41 14.19
N ALA A 163 -12.87 -3.40 13.41
CA ALA A 163 -13.67 -2.21 13.16
C ALA A 163 -15.05 -2.50 12.54
N LYS A 164 -15.20 -3.58 11.75
CA LYS A 164 -16.50 -3.95 11.14
C LYS A 164 -17.60 -4.14 12.19
N LEU A 165 -17.30 -4.73 13.34
CA LEU A 165 -18.28 -4.91 14.42
C LEU A 165 -18.65 -3.56 15.06
N ALA A 166 -17.67 -2.69 15.32
CA ALA A 166 -17.91 -1.36 15.86
C ALA A 166 -18.75 -0.49 14.92
N ILE A 167 -18.47 -0.56 13.61
CA ILE A 167 -19.24 0.12 12.56
C ILE A 167 -20.68 -0.39 12.53
N LYS A 168 -20.89 -1.71 12.61
CA LYS A 168 -22.22 -2.30 12.65
C LYS A 168 -23.04 -1.76 13.84
N SER A 169 -22.47 -1.80 15.05
CA SER A 169 -23.15 -1.28 16.24
C SER A 169 -23.43 0.23 16.16
N ALA A 170 -22.50 1.01 15.62
CA ALA A 170 -22.72 2.45 15.41
C ALA A 170 -23.88 2.71 14.44
N ARG A 171 -24.00 1.93 13.36
CA ARG A 171 -25.12 2.03 12.40
C ARG A 171 -26.45 1.63 13.04
N GLU A 172 -26.48 0.61 13.90
CA GLU A 172 -27.67 0.22 14.68
C GLU A 172 -28.14 1.35 15.61
N GLU A 173 -27.23 2.22 16.05
CA GLU A 173 -27.53 3.44 16.83
C GLU A 173 -27.87 4.66 15.96
N GLY A 174 -27.98 4.50 14.64
CA GLY A 174 -28.33 5.57 13.71
C GLY A 174 -27.16 6.46 13.29
N VAL A 175 -25.92 6.13 13.65
CA VAL A 175 -24.74 6.88 13.20
C VAL A 175 -24.46 6.57 11.73
N LYS A 176 -24.34 7.62 10.91
CA LYS A 176 -23.93 7.49 9.50
C LYS A 176 -22.42 7.28 9.42
N VAL A 177 -21.98 6.03 9.55
CA VAL A 177 -20.56 5.66 9.50
C VAL A 177 -20.22 4.76 8.33
N GLY A 178 -19.14 5.09 7.63
CA GLY A 178 -18.54 4.29 6.56
C GLY A 178 -17.22 3.65 6.96
N LEU A 179 -16.79 2.65 6.20
CA LEU A 179 -15.47 2.02 6.27
C LEU A 179 -14.69 2.36 5.00
N LEU A 180 -13.45 2.81 5.19
CA LEU A 180 -12.41 2.83 4.18
C LEU A 180 -11.29 1.91 4.65
N ARG A 181 -11.17 0.71 4.07
CA ARG A 181 -10.08 -0.22 4.38
C ARG A 181 -8.98 -0.10 3.34
N LEU A 182 -7.76 0.13 3.82
CA LEU A 182 -6.56 0.15 2.97
C LEU A 182 -6.08 -1.29 2.75
N ILE A 183 -6.28 -1.83 1.55
CA ILE A 183 -5.63 -3.07 1.12
C ILE A 183 -4.18 -2.73 0.71
N THR A 184 -4.01 -1.65 -0.05
CA THR A 184 -2.71 -1.03 -0.31
C THR A 184 -2.49 0.12 0.68
N VAL A 185 -1.48 0.00 1.54
CA VAL A 185 -1.08 1.05 2.51
C VAL A 185 -0.12 2.04 1.86
N TRP A 186 0.82 1.54 1.04
CA TRP A 186 1.72 2.35 0.23
C TRP A 186 1.69 1.87 -1.22
N PRO A 187 1.64 2.77 -2.22
CA PRO A 187 1.51 4.22 -2.09
C PRO A 187 0.19 4.64 -1.40
N PHE A 188 0.25 5.70 -0.59
CA PHE A 188 -0.89 6.12 0.22
C PHE A 188 -1.98 6.76 -0.65
N PRO A 189 -3.28 6.50 -0.40
CA PRO A 189 -4.40 7.01 -1.21
C PRO A 189 -4.77 8.46 -0.89
N ASP A 190 -3.80 9.36 -1.02
CA ASP A 190 -3.92 10.77 -0.61
C ASP A 190 -5.08 11.50 -1.31
N ARG A 191 -5.34 11.19 -2.58
CA ARG A 191 -6.48 11.73 -3.34
C ARG A 191 -7.82 11.34 -2.72
N ARG A 192 -7.98 10.06 -2.35
CA ARG A 192 -9.24 9.55 -1.80
C ARG A 192 -9.51 10.10 -0.40
N ILE A 193 -8.48 10.18 0.43
CA ILE A 193 -8.59 10.79 1.76
C ILE A 193 -9.03 12.26 1.65
N ARG A 194 -8.41 13.05 0.76
CA ARG A 194 -8.82 14.46 0.52
C ARG A 194 -10.27 14.59 0.06
N GLU A 195 -10.70 13.73 -0.86
CA GLU A 195 -12.07 13.75 -1.36
C GLU A 195 -13.11 13.46 -0.26
N LEU A 196 -12.82 12.49 0.60
CA LEU A 196 -13.68 12.15 1.73
C LEU A 196 -13.66 13.23 2.81
N ALA A 197 -12.49 13.83 3.09
CA ALA A 197 -12.34 14.88 4.09
C ALA A 197 -13.27 16.07 3.81
N GLY A 198 -13.51 16.42 2.55
CA GLY A 198 -14.45 17.49 2.18
C GLY A 198 -15.93 17.14 2.33
N LYS A 199 -16.27 15.90 2.69
CA LYS A 199 -17.65 15.37 2.72
C LYS A 199 -18.08 14.85 4.10
N ILE A 200 -17.13 14.68 5.03
CA ILE A 200 -17.36 14.04 6.33
C ILE A 200 -16.90 14.98 7.45
N LYS A 201 -17.35 14.71 8.68
CA LYS A 201 -16.91 15.44 9.88
C LYS A 201 -15.54 14.95 10.36
N ALA A 202 -15.32 13.63 10.34
CA ALA A 202 -14.14 13.03 10.93
C ALA A 202 -13.76 11.68 10.34
N PHE A 203 -12.45 11.39 10.36
CA PHE A 203 -11.89 10.05 10.27
C PHE A 203 -11.64 9.48 11.67
N VAL A 204 -11.98 8.21 11.86
CA VAL A 204 -11.56 7.41 13.02
C VAL A 204 -10.55 6.38 12.53
N VAL A 205 -9.36 6.36 13.11
CA VAL A 205 -8.23 5.55 12.63
C VAL A 205 -7.79 4.57 13.72
N PRO A 206 -8.41 3.38 13.80
CA PRO A 206 -7.91 2.30 14.65
C PRO A 206 -6.72 1.61 14.00
N GLU A 207 -5.61 1.59 14.71
CA GLU A 207 -4.37 0.93 14.26
C GLU A 207 -3.56 0.38 15.45
N LEU A 208 -2.88 -0.76 15.23
CA LEU A 208 -2.02 -1.41 16.22
C LEU A 208 -0.62 -0.76 16.27
N ASN A 209 -0.60 0.56 16.40
CA ASN A 209 0.57 1.38 16.61
C ASN A 209 0.12 2.78 17.11
N ALA A 210 1.07 3.71 17.22
CA ALA A 210 0.86 5.02 17.82
C ALA A 210 0.72 6.18 16.79
N GLY A 211 0.19 5.93 15.58
CA GLY A 211 -0.09 7.02 14.63
C GLY A 211 0.54 6.89 13.24
N GLN A 212 0.92 5.69 12.78
CA GLN A 212 1.62 5.54 11.50
C GLN A 212 0.74 5.95 10.32
N ILE A 213 -0.52 5.53 10.29
CA ILE A 213 -1.47 5.89 9.25
C ILE A 213 -2.35 7.06 9.67
N ALA A 214 -2.67 7.21 10.97
CA ALA A 214 -3.47 8.34 11.40
C ALA A 214 -2.81 9.69 11.06
N LEU A 215 -1.49 9.81 11.18
CA LEU A 215 -0.78 11.04 10.82
C LEU A 215 -0.77 11.30 9.31
N GLU A 216 -0.79 10.26 8.48
CA GLU A 216 -0.92 10.42 7.02
C GLU A 216 -2.34 10.79 6.59
N VAL A 217 -3.35 10.22 7.27
CA VAL A 217 -4.75 10.61 7.11
C VAL A 217 -4.93 12.07 7.50
N GLU A 218 -4.41 12.50 8.65
CA GLU A 218 -4.47 13.88 9.12
C GLU A 218 -3.79 14.85 8.15
N ARG A 219 -2.56 14.51 7.68
CA ARG A 219 -1.84 15.28 6.66
C ARG A 219 -2.66 15.47 5.39
N CYS A 220 -3.36 14.42 4.94
CA CYS A 220 -4.15 14.48 3.72
C CYS A 220 -5.51 15.16 3.96
N ALA A 221 -6.13 14.99 5.12
CA ALA A 221 -7.37 15.66 5.48
C ALA A 221 -7.20 17.18 5.58
N GLY A 222 -6.01 17.66 5.96
CA GLY A 222 -5.66 19.08 5.92
C GLY A 222 -6.58 19.98 6.75
N GLY A 223 -7.16 19.43 7.82
CA GLY A 223 -8.13 20.12 8.67
C GLY A 223 -9.57 20.16 8.14
N ALA A 224 -9.86 19.64 6.94
CA ALA A 224 -11.23 19.58 6.40
C ALA A 224 -12.12 18.57 7.14
N ALA A 225 -11.51 17.52 7.69
CA ALA A 225 -12.14 16.58 8.61
C ALA A 225 -11.20 16.30 9.78
N GLN A 226 -11.75 16.15 10.99
CA GLN A 226 -10.98 15.77 12.17
C GLN A 226 -10.39 14.37 12.00
N THR A 227 -9.14 14.14 12.39
CA THR A 227 -8.57 12.79 12.44
C THR A 227 -8.44 12.34 13.89
N ILE A 228 -9.11 11.23 14.23
CA ILE A 228 -9.13 10.66 15.57
C ILE A 228 -8.38 9.33 15.56
N LEU A 229 -7.16 9.34 16.10
CA LEU A 229 -6.38 8.13 16.32
C LEU A 229 -6.99 7.29 17.46
N VAL A 230 -7.17 6.00 17.21
CA VAL A 230 -7.50 4.99 18.22
C VAL A 230 -6.30 4.03 18.33
N PRO A 231 -5.28 4.39 19.12
CA PRO A 231 -4.02 3.65 19.14
C PRO A 231 -4.14 2.39 19.99
N HIS A 232 -3.37 1.37 19.66
CA HIS A 232 -3.18 0.20 20.52
C HIS A 232 -1.75 -0.32 20.36
N MET A 233 -1.05 -0.59 21.47
CA MET A 233 0.41 -0.85 21.45
C MET A 233 0.78 -2.31 21.10
N GLY A 234 -0.21 -3.11 20.68
CA GLY A 234 -0.04 -4.55 20.42
C GLY A 234 -0.25 -5.40 21.67
N GLY A 235 0.11 -6.68 21.57
CA GLY A 235 -0.16 -7.69 22.61
C GLY A 235 -1.60 -8.25 22.61
N ALA A 236 -2.52 -7.56 21.96
CA ALA A 236 -3.88 -7.99 21.63
C ALA A 236 -4.42 -7.12 20.48
N VAL A 237 -5.59 -7.48 19.95
CA VAL A 237 -6.36 -6.62 19.02
C VAL A 237 -7.23 -5.63 19.80
N HIS A 238 -7.72 -4.58 19.14
CA HIS A 238 -8.67 -3.65 19.77
C HIS A 238 -9.92 -4.35 20.29
N GLU A 239 -10.48 -3.85 21.39
CA GLU A 239 -11.86 -4.12 21.72
C GLU A 239 -12.79 -3.30 20.79
N PRO A 240 -13.79 -3.92 20.15
CA PRO A 240 -14.73 -3.22 19.26
C PRO A 240 -15.41 -2.03 19.92
N ARG A 241 -15.68 -2.11 21.23
CA ARG A 241 -16.30 -1.05 22.02
C ARG A 241 -15.46 0.24 22.02
N THR A 242 -14.14 0.13 22.11
CA THR A 242 -13.23 1.30 22.08
C THR A 242 -13.33 2.05 20.76
N ILE A 243 -13.44 1.32 19.64
CA ILE A 243 -13.63 1.91 18.31
C ILE A 243 -15.02 2.54 18.22
N LEU A 244 -16.06 1.87 18.73
CA LEU A 244 -17.44 2.39 18.76
C LEU A 244 -17.55 3.70 19.54
N GLU A 245 -16.91 3.80 20.70
CA GLU A 245 -16.89 5.03 21.51
C GLU A 245 -16.21 6.18 20.78
N ALA A 246 -15.11 5.92 20.04
CA ALA A 246 -14.47 6.91 19.18
C ALA A 246 -15.39 7.37 18.03
N ILE A 247 -16.09 6.44 17.37
CA ILE A 247 -17.09 6.76 16.32
C ILE A 247 -18.20 7.65 16.88
N ARG A 248 -18.75 7.31 18.05
CA ARG A 248 -19.79 8.12 18.71
C ARG A 248 -19.31 9.53 19.02
N LYS A 249 -18.08 9.66 19.53
CA LYS A 249 -17.47 10.96 19.81
C LYS A 249 -17.28 11.78 18.53
N ALA A 250 -16.88 11.14 17.45
CA ALA A 250 -16.65 11.76 16.14
C ALA A 250 -17.94 12.25 15.45
N ALA A 251 -19.08 11.61 15.75
CA ALA A 251 -20.36 11.93 15.14
C ALA A 251 -21.10 13.11 15.79
N ARG A 252 -20.78 13.40 17.07
CA ARG A 252 -21.33 14.52 17.85
C ARG A 252 -20.81 15.85 17.31
#